data_AF-A0A841GU67-F1
#
_entry.id   AF-A0A841GU67-F1
#
_cell.length_a   1.000
_cell.length_b   1.000
_cell.length_c   1.000
_cell.angle_alpha   90.00
_cell.angle_beta   90.00
_cell.angle_gamma   90.00
#
_symmetry.space_group_name_H-M   'P 1'
#
loop_
_entity.id
_entity.type
_entity.pdbx_description
1 polymer ?
#
loop_
_entity_poly.entity_id
_entity_poly.type
_entity_poly.pdbx_seq_one_letter_code
_entity_poly.pdbx_strand_id
1 'polypeptide(L)'
;MGYESAEAWSQWCFVGFSSVPAAEMDDFAQPQIQSLLELVGAQKVVGSVSPLDPRHLINHKGVTAWHALFTLALIKDREGLAAVSEGSAMLMVPGSALRPNFSSHVNWPEQLLSRYRLDARGWFPFVVPFILHESAPAPRQLQQSLRSPAGNLEIFSVVEFQEAAPEALLEEFRRFAAHIDQQADAGGDPGAQPG
;
A
#
# COMPACT_ATOMS: atom_id res chain seq x y z
N MET A 1 30.54 7.44 6.38
CA MET A 1 29.09 7.42 6.09
C MET A 1 28.62 6.00 6.31
N GLY A 2 27.77 5.77 7.31
CA GLY A 2 27.15 4.46 7.53
C GLY A 2 26.19 4.15 6.38
N TYR A 3 26.08 2.87 6.03
CA TYR A 3 25.05 2.42 5.10
C TYR A 3 23.75 2.31 5.90
N GLU A 4 22.68 3.00 5.48
CA GLU A 4 21.35 2.76 6.05
C GLU A 4 20.89 1.36 5.60
N SER A 5 20.62 0.49 6.57
CA SER A 5 20.11 -0.87 6.33
C SER A 5 18.63 -0.81 5.97
N ALA A 6 18.14 -1.76 5.16
CA ALA A 6 16.70 -1.92 4.93
C ALA A 6 15.91 -2.15 6.23
N GLU A 7 16.56 -2.71 7.26
CA GLU A 7 15.97 -2.94 8.59
C GLU A 7 15.64 -1.65 9.35
N ALA A 8 16.25 -0.52 8.97
CA ALA A 8 15.93 0.79 9.55
C ALA A 8 14.63 1.38 8.99
N TRP A 9 13.89 0.64 8.16
CA TRP A 9 12.70 1.11 7.48
C TRP A 9 11.51 0.19 7.74
N SER A 10 10.48 0.75 8.38
CA SER A 10 9.20 0.05 8.58
C SER A 10 8.38 0.05 7.30
N GLN A 11 7.62 -1.02 7.08
CA GLN A 11 6.91 -1.29 5.82
C GLN A 11 5.42 -0.99 5.99
N TRP A 12 4.87 -0.09 5.19
CA TRP A 12 3.49 0.39 5.34
C TRP A 12 2.75 0.46 4.01
N CYS A 13 1.43 0.38 4.03
CA CYS A 13 0.63 0.63 2.83
C CYS A 13 -0.71 1.25 3.14
N PHE A 14 -1.21 2.02 2.18
CA PHE A 14 -2.65 2.29 2.10
C PHE A 14 -3.35 1.06 1.54
N VAL A 15 -4.48 0.70 2.17
CA VAL A 15 -5.34 -0.42 1.78
C VAL A 15 -6.63 0.14 1.19
N GLY A 16 -6.97 -0.25 -0.03
CA GLY A 16 -8.15 0.26 -0.72
C GLY A 16 -8.79 -0.73 -1.68
N PHE A 17 -9.95 -0.33 -2.20
CA PHE A 17 -10.69 -1.04 -3.24
C PHE A 17 -11.05 -0.10 -4.37
N SER A 18 -11.05 -0.60 -5.60
CA SER A 18 -11.47 0.15 -6.79
C SER A 18 -12.42 -0.67 -7.66
N SER A 19 -13.25 0.01 -8.45
CA SER A 19 -14.09 -0.63 -9.46
C SER A 19 -13.28 -1.21 -10.63
N VAL A 20 -11.98 -0.94 -10.71
CA VAL A 20 -11.07 -1.49 -11.72
C VAL A 20 -9.90 -2.24 -11.05
N PRO A 21 -9.37 -3.31 -11.66
CA PRO A 21 -8.22 -4.03 -11.12
C PRO A 21 -6.98 -3.15 -11.03
N ALA A 22 -6.12 -3.38 -10.02
CA ALA A 22 -4.89 -2.62 -9.81
C ALA A 22 -3.96 -2.58 -11.04
N ALA A 23 -3.95 -3.64 -11.86
CA ALA A 23 -3.17 -3.70 -13.09
C ALA A 23 -3.62 -2.69 -14.17
N GLU A 24 -4.90 -2.33 -14.15
CA GLU A 24 -5.55 -1.42 -15.11
C GLU A 24 -5.66 0.02 -14.56
N MET A 25 -5.37 0.23 -13.27
CA MET A 25 -5.38 1.55 -12.66
C MET A 25 -4.20 2.40 -13.16
N ASP A 26 -4.46 3.66 -13.44
CA ASP A 26 -3.41 4.66 -13.61
C ASP A 26 -2.61 4.83 -12.31
N ASP A 27 -1.36 5.29 -12.43
CA ASP A 27 -0.62 5.76 -11.27
C ASP A 27 -1.35 6.94 -10.62
N PHE A 28 -1.35 6.99 -9.29
CA PHE A 28 -1.81 8.17 -8.57
C PHE A 28 -0.91 9.36 -8.92
N ALA A 29 -1.48 10.54 -9.05
CA ALA A 29 -0.67 11.73 -9.18
C ALA A 29 0.14 11.92 -7.90
N GLN A 30 1.42 12.29 -8.01
CA GLN A 30 2.29 12.48 -6.83
C GLN A 30 1.67 13.39 -5.74
N PRO A 31 1.00 14.53 -6.08
CA PRO A 31 0.31 15.33 -5.06
C PRO A 31 -0.78 14.58 -4.30
N GLN A 32 -1.47 13.62 -4.93
CA GLN A 32 -2.51 12.82 -4.26
C GLN A 32 -1.90 11.92 -3.19
N ILE A 33 -0.80 11.23 -3.50
CA ILE A 33 -0.11 10.39 -2.52
C ILE A 33 0.49 11.23 -1.39
N GLN A 34 1.06 12.39 -1.71
CA GLN A 34 1.57 13.32 -0.71
C GLN A 34 0.47 13.75 0.27
N SER A 35 -0.70 14.15 -0.24
CA SER A 35 -1.85 14.51 0.61
C SER A 35 -2.33 13.33 1.48
N LEU A 36 -2.32 12.10 0.96
CA LEU A 36 -2.66 10.91 1.75
C LEU A 36 -1.67 10.69 2.89
N LEU A 37 -0.36 10.80 2.61
CA LEU A 37 0.70 10.66 3.61
C LEU A 37 0.62 11.76 4.68
N GLU A 38 0.39 13.00 4.29
CA GLU A 38 0.21 14.14 5.22
C GLU A 38 -0.99 13.94 6.15
N LEU A 39 -2.12 13.43 5.61
CA LEU A 39 -3.33 13.18 6.38
C LEU A 39 -3.06 12.18 7.53
N VAL A 40 -2.37 11.09 7.24
CA VAL A 40 -1.97 10.10 8.26
C VAL A 40 -0.76 10.56 9.08
N GLY A 41 -0.17 11.72 8.78
CA GLY A 41 0.99 12.27 9.47
C GLY A 41 2.27 11.46 9.22
N ALA A 42 2.35 10.72 8.11
CA ALA A 42 3.55 10.00 7.71
C ALA A 42 4.66 10.98 7.30
N GLN A 43 5.85 10.78 7.84
CA GLN A 43 7.04 11.61 7.58
C GLN A 43 8.23 10.70 7.27
N LYS A 44 9.30 11.26 6.68
CA LYS A 44 10.50 10.51 6.29
C LYS A 44 10.15 9.29 5.42
N VAL A 45 9.40 9.57 4.36
CA VAL A 45 8.75 8.56 3.52
C VAL A 45 9.52 8.33 2.24
N VAL A 46 9.69 7.04 1.89
CA VAL A 46 9.91 6.60 0.51
C VAL A 46 8.64 5.88 0.05
N GLY A 47 7.91 6.47 -0.90
CA GLY A 47 6.60 5.98 -1.34
C GLY A 47 6.57 5.49 -2.79
N SER A 48 5.48 4.82 -3.15
CA SER A 48 5.10 4.57 -4.55
C SER A 48 3.89 5.40 -4.98
N VAL A 49 3.82 5.70 -6.26
CA VAL A 49 2.59 6.20 -6.90
C VAL A 49 1.73 5.08 -7.51
N SER A 50 2.24 3.84 -7.54
CA SER A 50 1.56 2.72 -8.19
C SER A 50 0.67 1.95 -7.21
N PRO A 51 -0.63 1.76 -7.52
CA PRO A 51 -1.40 0.69 -6.92
C PRO A 51 -0.86 -0.68 -7.34
N LEU A 52 -0.81 -1.62 -6.41
CA LEU A 52 -0.47 -3.03 -6.65
C LEU A 52 -1.61 -3.93 -6.18
N ASP A 53 -1.77 -5.10 -6.80
CA ASP A 53 -2.67 -6.13 -6.28
C ASP A 53 -2.02 -6.79 -5.06
N PRO A 54 -2.71 -6.93 -3.90
CA PRO A 54 -2.15 -7.60 -2.72
C PRO A 54 -1.67 -9.03 -2.98
N ARG A 55 -2.24 -9.74 -3.96
CA ARG A 55 -1.82 -11.09 -4.38
C ARG A 55 -0.43 -11.10 -5.00
N HIS A 56 0.05 -9.96 -5.48
CA HIS A 56 1.33 -9.84 -6.16
C HIS A 56 2.37 -9.06 -5.34
N LEU A 57 2.19 -8.87 -4.03
CA LEU A 57 3.13 -8.10 -3.20
C LEU A 57 4.51 -8.76 -3.00
N ILE A 58 4.62 -10.05 -3.32
CA ILE A 58 5.87 -10.81 -3.32
C ILE A 58 6.14 -11.20 -4.78
N ASN A 59 7.26 -10.77 -5.34
CA ASN A 59 7.61 -11.07 -6.74
C ASN A 59 8.26 -12.45 -6.90
N HIS A 60 8.50 -12.85 -8.15
CA HIS A 60 9.06 -14.16 -8.53
C HIS A 60 10.43 -14.50 -7.91
N LYS A 61 11.10 -13.53 -7.29
CA LYS A 61 12.38 -13.72 -6.58
C LYS A 61 12.20 -13.78 -5.06
N GLY A 62 10.97 -13.79 -4.56
CA GLY A 62 10.67 -13.71 -3.13
C GLY A 62 10.87 -12.31 -2.54
N VAL A 63 11.01 -11.27 -3.36
CA VAL A 63 11.22 -9.90 -2.89
C VAL A 63 9.88 -9.19 -2.75
N THR A 64 9.65 -8.59 -1.58
CA THR A 64 8.44 -7.79 -1.31
C THR A 64 8.45 -6.44 -2.03
N ALA A 65 7.28 -5.83 -2.22
CA ALA A 65 7.17 -4.47 -2.78
C ALA A 65 7.98 -3.42 -2.00
N TRP A 66 8.01 -3.51 -0.66
CA TRP A 66 8.74 -2.58 0.20
C TRP A 66 10.26 -2.70 0.08
N HIS A 67 10.77 -3.94 0.07
CA HIS A 67 12.18 -4.18 -0.22
C HIS A 67 12.60 -3.67 -1.60
N ALA A 68 11.74 -3.83 -2.60
CA ALA A 68 11.99 -3.30 -3.93
C ALA A 68 11.97 -1.77 -3.94
N LEU A 69 11.05 -1.12 -3.21
CA LEU A 69 11.03 0.33 -3.03
C LEU A 69 12.32 0.85 -2.42
N PHE A 70 12.77 0.27 -1.30
CA PHE A 70 14.02 0.64 -0.65
C PHE A 70 15.20 0.49 -1.63
N THR A 71 15.29 -0.66 -2.31
CA THR A 71 16.38 -0.94 -3.25
C THR A 71 16.39 0.03 -4.43
N LEU A 72 15.21 0.35 -4.98
CA LEU A 72 15.07 1.31 -6.08
C LEU A 72 15.48 2.72 -5.64
N ALA A 73 15.09 3.14 -4.44
CA ALA A 73 15.51 4.42 -3.87
C ALA A 73 17.03 4.47 -3.67
N LEU A 74 17.61 3.43 -3.06
CA LEU A 74 19.05 3.34 -2.80
C LEU A 74 19.87 3.38 -4.10
N ILE A 75 19.43 2.70 -5.15
CA ILE A 75 20.18 2.61 -6.41
C ILE A 75 20.00 3.87 -7.26
N LYS A 76 18.80 4.46 -7.29
CA LYS A 76 18.49 5.59 -8.18
C LYS A 76 18.78 6.95 -7.57
N ASP A 77 18.65 7.09 -6.25
CA ASP A 77 18.77 8.38 -5.56
C ASP A 77 19.18 8.18 -4.09
N ARG A 78 20.42 7.73 -3.91
CA ARG A 78 21.01 7.48 -2.59
C ARG A 78 21.10 8.75 -1.74
N GLU A 79 21.39 9.89 -2.35
CA GLU A 79 21.46 11.17 -1.63
C GLU A 79 20.07 11.60 -1.15
N GLY A 80 19.04 11.39 -1.98
CA GLY A 80 17.64 11.60 -1.60
C GLY A 80 17.22 10.73 -0.40
N LEU A 81 17.71 9.48 -0.30
CA LEU A 81 17.41 8.62 0.84
C LEU A 81 17.92 9.20 2.17
N ALA A 82 19.13 9.78 2.18
CA ALA A 82 19.68 10.45 3.36
C ALA A 82 18.87 11.73 3.70
N ALA A 83 18.44 12.49 2.70
CA ALA A 83 17.56 13.64 2.93
C ALA A 83 16.19 13.22 3.51
N VAL A 84 15.66 12.05 3.11
CA VAL A 84 14.46 11.47 3.70
C VAL A 84 14.68 11.09 5.16
N SER A 85 15.79 10.44 5.52
CA SER A 85 16.07 10.03 6.91
C SER A 85 16.28 11.24 7.84
N GLU A 86 16.84 12.33 7.32
CA GLU A 86 16.93 13.63 8.01
C GLU A 86 15.57 14.37 8.11
N GLY A 87 14.58 13.96 7.31
CA GLY A 87 13.25 14.59 7.25
C GLY A 87 13.19 15.87 6.44
N SER A 88 14.18 16.12 5.58
CA SER A 88 14.24 17.29 4.69
C SER A 88 13.61 17.02 3.32
N ALA A 89 13.33 15.75 2.99
CA ALA A 89 12.73 15.34 1.73
C ALA A 89 11.70 14.20 1.88
N MET A 90 10.93 13.99 0.82
CA MET A 90 10.16 12.78 0.55
C MET A 90 10.59 12.25 -0.82
N LEU A 91 10.73 10.94 -0.94
CA LEU A 91 11.11 10.31 -2.20
C LEU A 91 9.95 9.47 -2.74
N MET A 92 9.61 9.67 -4.01
CA MET A 92 8.54 8.94 -4.68
C MET A 92 9.10 8.11 -5.83
N VAL A 93 8.99 6.79 -5.71
CA VAL A 93 9.38 5.86 -6.76
C VAL A 93 8.30 5.82 -7.83
N PRO A 94 8.64 6.08 -9.11
CA PRO A 94 7.67 6.05 -10.20
C PRO A 94 7.13 4.64 -10.40
N GLY A 95 5.85 4.53 -10.73
CA GLY A 95 5.19 3.24 -10.92
C GLY A 95 5.82 2.36 -11.99
N SER A 96 6.33 2.99 -13.06
CA SER A 96 7.09 2.34 -14.13
C SER A 96 8.34 1.58 -13.68
N ALA A 97 8.91 1.93 -12.52
CA ALA A 97 10.05 1.22 -11.93
C ALA A 97 9.63 0.06 -11.02
N LEU A 98 8.47 0.17 -10.36
CA LEU A 98 8.01 -0.81 -9.38
C LEU A 98 7.10 -1.87 -10.01
N ARG A 99 6.02 -1.45 -10.65
CA ARG A 99 4.89 -2.28 -11.11
C ARG A 99 5.27 -3.48 -11.99
N PRO A 100 6.25 -3.39 -12.92
CA PRO A 100 6.62 -4.53 -13.76
C PRO A 100 7.08 -5.78 -12.99
N ASN A 101 7.56 -5.60 -11.75
CA ASN A 101 8.01 -6.71 -10.91
C ASN A 101 6.86 -7.40 -10.15
N PHE A 102 5.67 -6.81 -10.12
CA PHE A 102 4.56 -7.20 -9.23
C PHE A 102 3.21 -7.30 -9.97
N SER A 103 3.22 -7.62 -11.26
CA SER A 103 2.01 -7.61 -12.11
C SER A 103 1.48 -8.99 -12.52
N SER A 104 2.29 -10.05 -12.40
CA SER A 104 2.01 -11.32 -13.10
C SER A 104 2.31 -12.58 -12.30
N HIS A 105 2.89 -12.47 -11.11
CA HIS A 105 3.31 -13.62 -10.31
C HIS A 105 2.72 -13.55 -8.92
N VAL A 106 2.02 -14.61 -8.54
CA VAL A 106 1.52 -14.83 -7.17
C VAL A 106 2.52 -15.72 -6.45
N ASN A 107 3.22 -15.18 -5.45
CA ASN A 107 4.19 -15.95 -4.65
C ASN A 107 3.73 -16.26 -3.24
N TRP A 108 2.50 -15.88 -2.90
CA TRP A 108 1.83 -16.44 -1.74
C TRP A 108 1.56 -17.93 -1.96
N PRO A 109 1.62 -18.78 -0.92
CA PRO A 109 1.13 -20.14 -1.02
C PRO A 109 -0.35 -20.14 -1.44
N GLU A 110 -0.70 -20.88 -2.49
CA GLU A 110 -2.07 -20.93 -3.01
C GLU A 110 -3.10 -21.33 -1.94
N GLN A 111 -2.74 -22.32 -1.11
CA GLN A 111 -3.56 -22.79 0.01
C GLN A 111 -3.78 -21.72 1.08
N LEU A 112 -2.88 -20.74 1.19
CA LEU A 112 -3.01 -19.61 2.09
C LEU A 112 -3.93 -18.56 1.49
N LEU A 113 -3.69 -18.12 0.25
CA LEU A 113 -4.57 -17.15 -0.43
C LEU A 113 -6.01 -17.60 -0.55
N SER A 114 -6.25 -18.89 -0.82
CA SER A 114 -7.61 -19.44 -0.94
C SER A 114 -8.47 -19.29 0.33
N ARG A 115 -7.86 -19.02 1.49
CA ARG A 115 -8.56 -18.75 2.76
C ARG A 115 -9.09 -17.33 2.85
N TYR A 116 -8.56 -16.41 2.04
CA TYR A 116 -8.88 -15.00 2.07
C TYR A 116 -9.66 -14.60 0.81
N ARG A 117 -10.93 -14.26 1.01
CA ARG A 117 -11.71 -13.59 -0.04
C ARG A 117 -11.32 -12.12 -0.08
N LEU A 118 -10.43 -11.78 -1.01
CA LEU A 118 -9.90 -10.41 -1.15
C LEU A 118 -10.80 -9.50 -2.00
N ASP A 119 -11.60 -10.05 -2.91
CA ASP A 119 -12.50 -9.25 -3.76
C ASP A 119 -13.88 -9.07 -3.10
N ALA A 120 -14.42 -7.86 -3.25
CA ALA A 120 -15.82 -7.54 -2.96
C ALA A 120 -16.62 -7.45 -4.27
N ARG A 121 -17.95 -7.54 -4.21
CA ARG A 121 -18.80 -7.57 -5.42
C ARG A 121 -18.53 -6.39 -6.37
N GLY A 122 -17.79 -6.64 -7.45
CA GLY A 122 -17.42 -5.63 -8.44
C GLY A 122 -16.32 -4.66 -8.00
N TRP A 123 -15.66 -4.94 -6.88
CA TRP A 123 -14.59 -4.12 -6.30
C TRP A 123 -13.32 -4.95 -6.10
N PHE A 124 -12.22 -4.45 -6.64
CA PHE A 124 -10.92 -5.10 -6.66
C PHE A 124 -10.00 -4.45 -5.62
N PRO A 125 -9.26 -5.25 -4.83
CA PRO A 125 -8.35 -4.73 -3.83
C PRO A 125 -7.10 -4.13 -4.46
N PHE A 126 -6.56 -3.09 -3.84
CA PHE A 126 -5.24 -2.55 -4.16
C PHE A 126 -4.51 -2.08 -2.90
N VAL A 127 -3.18 -2.05 -3.00
CA VAL A 127 -2.30 -1.41 -2.01
C VAL A 127 -1.46 -0.32 -2.66
N VAL A 128 -1.15 0.73 -1.90
CA VAL A 128 -0.10 1.68 -2.26
C VAL A 128 1.02 1.58 -1.23
N PRO A 129 2.15 0.94 -1.55
CA PRO A 129 3.23 0.70 -0.60
C PRO A 129 4.09 1.94 -0.37
N PHE A 130 4.56 2.11 0.86
CA PHE A 130 5.57 3.08 1.26
C PHE A 130 6.37 2.54 2.45
N ILE A 131 7.56 3.10 2.68
CA ILE A 131 8.38 2.78 3.84
C ILE A 131 8.68 4.05 4.64
N LEU A 132 8.86 3.89 5.94
CA LEU A 132 9.18 4.97 6.86
C LEU A 132 10.48 4.68 7.59
N HIS A 133 11.37 5.66 7.66
CA HIS A 133 12.57 5.54 8.48
C HIS A 133 12.18 5.30 9.96
N GLU A 134 12.92 4.46 10.69
CA GLU A 134 12.61 4.03 12.07
C GLU A 134 12.45 5.19 13.06
N SER A 135 13.07 6.34 12.77
CA SER A 135 12.93 7.54 13.59
C SER A 135 11.60 8.28 13.39
N ALA A 136 10.83 7.93 12.36
CA ALA A 136 9.53 8.54 12.07
C ALA A 136 8.47 7.96 13.00
N PRO A 137 7.49 8.77 13.45
CA PRO A 137 6.34 8.23 14.16
C PRO A 137 5.52 7.33 13.24
N ALA A 138 4.85 6.33 13.82
CA ALA A 138 3.89 5.52 13.11
C ALA A 138 2.74 6.39 12.54
N PRO A 139 2.24 6.11 11.32
CA PRO A 139 1.08 6.81 10.76
C PRO A 139 -0.15 6.69 11.66
N ARG A 140 -0.91 7.77 11.74
CA ARG A 140 -2.22 7.78 12.36
C ARG A 140 -3.20 7.01 11.49
N GLN A 141 -4.05 6.21 12.13
CA GLN A 141 -5.15 5.54 11.45
C GLN A 141 -6.14 6.54 10.87
N LEU A 142 -6.66 6.21 9.69
CA LEU A 142 -7.76 6.94 9.08
C LEU A 142 -9.00 6.81 9.97
N GLN A 143 -9.60 7.93 10.35
CA GLN A 143 -10.83 7.95 11.16
C GLN A 143 -12.09 7.59 10.35
N GLN A 144 -11.99 7.74 9.03
CA GLN A 144 -13.02 7.41 8.06
C GLN A 144 -12.33 7.02 6.75
N SER A 145 -13.00 6.21 5.93
CA SER A 145 -12.48 5.90 4.59
C SER A 145 -12.47 7.15 3.70
N LEU A 146 -11.59 7.13 2.70
CA LEU A 146 -11.42 8.21 1.74
C LEU A 146 -11.85 7.73 0.37
N ARG A 147 -12.91 8.33 -0.15
CA ARG A 147 -13.44 7.97 -1.47
C ARG A 147 -13.04 8.99 -2.53
N SER A 148 -12.76 8.51 -3.73
CA SER A 148 -12.61 9.38 -4.89
C SER A 148 -13.93 10.12 -5.18
N PRO A 149 -13.88 11.34 -5.76
CA PRO A 149 -15.09 12.07 -6.13
C PRO A 149 -16.01 11.31 -7.10
N ALA A 150 -15.42 10.46 -7.96
CA ALA A 150 -16.16 9.62 -8.90
C ALA A 150 -16.76 8.36 -8.25
N GLY A 151 -16.44 8.08 -6.99
CA GLY A 151 -16.95 6.94 -6.24
C GLY A 151 -16.44 5.59 -6.73
N ASN A 152 -15.38 5.56 -7.55
CA ASN A 152 -14.82 4.35 -8.16
C ASN A 152 -13.60 3.81 -7.41
N LEU A 153 -13.19 4.47 -6.31
CA LEU A 153 -12.03 4.12 -5.52
C LEU A 153 -12.24 4.56 -4.08
N GLU A 154 -11.87 3.70 -3.13
CA GLU A 154 -11.94 3.97 -1.71
C GLU A 154 -10.72 3.43 -0.97
N ILE A 155 -10.11 4.25 -0.12
CA ILE A 155 -9.01 3.87 0.78
C ILE A 155 -9.58 3.76 2.19
N PHE A 156 -9.45 2.58 2.79
CA PHE A 156 -10.06 2.28 4.08
C PHE A 156 -9.12 2.48 5.26
N SER A 157 -7.84 2.17 5.08
CA SER A 157 -6.88 2.13 6.19
C SER A 157 -5.43 2.32 5.73
N VAL A 158 -4.56 2.54 6.72
CA VAL A 158 -3.11 2.49 6.59
C VAL A 158 -2.60 1.39 7.53
N VAL A 159 -1.86 0.43 6.98
CA VAL A 159 -1.49 -0.80 7.68
C VAL A 159 0.02 -1.00 7.60
N GLU A 160 0.62 -1.43 8.70
CA GLU A 160 2.00 -1.91 8.73
C GLU A 160 2.05 -3.34 8.19
N PHE A 161 2.91 -3.59 7.21
CA PHE A 161 3.23 -4.93 6.76
C PHE A 161 4.34 -5.52 7.63
N GLN A 162 4.05 -6.63 8.29
CA GLN A 162 5.01 -7.32 9.16
C GLN A 162 5.42 -8.63 8.51
N GLU A 163 6.71 -8.79 8.21
CA GLU A 163 7.24 -10.02 7.61
C GLU A 163 7.07 -11.26 8.49
N ALA A 164 7.01 -11.06 9.81
CA ALA A 164 6.73 -12.12 10.77
C ALA A 164 5.26 -12.58 10.75
N ALA A 165 4.35 -11.75 10.22
CA ALA A 165 2.91 -12.01 10.17
C ALA A 165 2.27 -11.46 8.87
N PRO A 166 2.72 -11.90 7.69
CA PRO A 166 2.34 -11.28 6.41
C PRO A 166 0.86 -11.49 6.06
N GLU A 167 0.23 -12.51 6.65
CA GLU A 167 -1.21 -12.80 6.53
C GLU A 167 -2.11 -11.73 7.17
N ALA A 168 -1.60 -10.90 8.08
CA ALA A 168 -2.37 -9.83 8.71
C ALA A 168 -2.92 -8.84 7.67
N LEU A 169 -2.14 -8.55 6.62
CA LEU A 169 -2.61 -7.70 5.52
C LEU A 169 -3.76 -8.35 4.73
N LEU A 170 -3.72 -9.66 4.50
CA LEU A 170 -4.79 -10.38 3.80
C LEU A 170 -6.07 -10.41 4.64
N GLU A 171 -5.93 -10.49 5.95
CA GLU A 171 -7.04 -10.41 6.90
C GLU A 171 -7.73 -9.04 6.87
N GLU A 172 -6.96 -7.95 6.76
CA GLU A 172 -7.50 -6.61 6.56
C GLU A 172 -8.34 -6.51 5.27
N PHE A 173 -7.82 -7.03 4.15
CA PHE A 173 -8.58 -7.08 2.90
C PHE A 173 -9.86 -7.91 3.03
N ARG A 174 -9.81 -9.06 3.69
CA ARG A 174 -10.99 -9.90 3.95
C ARG A 174 -12.06 -9.14 4.74
N ARG A 175 -11.64 -8.39 5.78
CA ARG A 175 -12.52 -7.57 6.61
C ARG A 175 -13.21 -6.47 5.79
N PHE A 176 -12.45 -5.72 4.99
CA PHE A 176 -13.01 -4.65 4.16
C PHE A 176 -13.88 -5.20 3.01
N ALA A 177 -13.51 -6.33 2.41
CA ALA A 177 -14.33 -6.95 1.38
C ALA A 177 -15.70 -7.37 1.93
N ALA A 178 -15.75 -7.98 3.11
CA ALA A 178 -17.00 -8.32 3.78
C ALA A 178 -17.84 -7.08 4.12
N HIS A 179 -17.18 -5.98 4.51
CA HIS A 179 -17.84 -4.72 4.82
C HIS A 179 -18.52 -4.11 3.58
N ILE A 180 -17.83 -4.06 2.44
CA ILE A 180 -18.37 -3.56 1.17
C ILE A 180 -19.60 -4.39 0.75
N ASP A 181 -19.52 -5.71 0.86
CA ASP A 181 -20.63 -6.61 0.52
C ASP A 181 -21.86 -6.35 1.42
N GLN A 182 -21.66 -6.16 2.72
CA GLN A 182 -22.74 -5.86 3.66
C GLN A 182 -23.44 -4.52 3.34
N GLN A 183 -22.67 -3.50 2.97
CA GLN A 183 -23.23 -2.20 2.58
C GLN A 183 -24.05 -2.30 1.29
N ALA A 184 -23.56 -3.08 0.31
CA ALA A 184 -24.28 -3.36 -0.91
C ALA A 184 -25.61 -4.09 -0.65
N ASP A 185 -25.61 -5.07 0.26
CA ASP A 185 -26.83 -5.80 0.64
C ASP A 185 -27.82 -4.92 1.43
N ALA A 186 -27.33 -3.92 2.18
CA ALA A 186 -28.16 -2.98 2.93
C ALA A 186 -28.73 -1.82 2.07
N GLY A 187 -28.38 -1.72 0.78
CA GLY A 187 -28.72 -0.58 -0.07
C GLY A 187 -28.09 0.74 0.39
N GLY A 188 -27.02 0.67 1.20
CA GLY A 188 -26.33 1.82 1.79
C GLY A 188 -25.17 2.32 0.94
N ASP A 189 -24.85 3.61 1.10
CA ASP A 189 -23.67 4.25 0.52
C ASP A 189 -22.39 3.78 1.26
N PRO A 190 -21.32 3.28 0.59
CA PRO A 190 -20.26 2.50 1.26
C PRO A 190 -19.32 3.22 2.28
N GLY A 191 -19.68 4.37 2.85
CA GLY A 191 -18.74 5.30 3.51
C GLY A 191 -18.46 5.12 5.01
N ALA A 192 -18.93 4.06 5.66
CA ALA A 192 -18.61 3.79 7.07
C ALA A 192 -17.41 2.83 7.18
N GLN A 193 -16.60 2.90 8.24
CA GLN A 193 -15.60 1.86 8.51
C GLN A 193 -16.24 0.68 9.26
N PRO A 194 -15.72 -0.55 9.12
CA PRO A 194 -16.06 -1.63 10.04
C PRO A 194 -15.56 -1.26 11.45
N GLY A 195 -16.49 -1.24 12.41
CA GLY A 195 -16.19 -1.02 13.83
C GLY A 195 -15.44 -2.18 14.50
#